data_AF-A0A3D9IKJ2-F1
#
_entry.id   AF-A0A3D9IKJ2-F1
#
_cell.length_a   1.000
_cell.length_b   1.000
_cell.length_c   1.000
_cell.angle_alpha   90.00
_cell.angle_beta   90.00
_cell.angle_gamma   90.00
#
_symmetry.space_group_name_H-M   'P 1'
#
loop_
_entity.id
_entity.type
_entity.pdbx_description
1 polymer ?
#
loop_
_entity_poly.entity_id
_entity_poly.type
_entity_poly.pdbx_seq_one_letter_code
_entity_poly.pdbx_strand_id
1 'polypeptide(L)' 'MLKKYIAPMNLRLVGKAWEIRHALRQEQKLRGGHFPLKELLAISRSKSGS' A
#
# COMPACT_ATOMS: atom_id res chain seq x y z
N MET A 1 -4.20 14.67 3.28
CA MET A 1 -5.10 13.53 3.10
C MET A 1 -4.46 12.61 2.08
N LEU A 2 -4.14 11.38 2.49
CA LEU A 2 -3.50 10.39 1.61
C LEU A 2 -4.56 9.66 0.77
N LYS A 3 -4.45 9.75 -0.55
CA LYS A 3 -5.26 8.96 -1.50
C LYS A 3 -4.48 7.72 -1.93
N LYS A 4 -5.13 6.56 -1.88
CA LYS A 4 -4.56 5.27 -2.29
C LYS A 4 -5.34 4.75 -3.50
N TYR A 5 -4.65 4.59 -4.63
CA TYR A 5 -5.19 3.97 -5.84
C TYR A 5 -4.50 2.64 -6.05
N ILE A 6 -5.29 1.60 -6.26
CA ILE A 6 -4.78 0.24 -6.41
C ILE A 6 -5.28 -0.28 -7.74
N ALA A 7 -4.36 -0.60 -8.64
CA ALA A 7 -4.64 -1.31 -9.87
C ALA A 7 -3.93 -2.68 -9.85
N PRO A 8 -4.25 -3.58 -10.78
CA PRO A 8 -3.75 -4.96 -10.73
C PRO A 8 -2.23 -5.10 -10.64
N MET A 9 -1.48 -4.16 -11.23
CA MET A 9 -0.01 -4.19 -11.27
C MET A 9 0.64 -2.95 -10.63
N ASN A 10 -0.13 -2.04 -10.04
CA ASN A 10 0.43 -0.82 -9.48
C ASN A 10 -0.31 -0.33 -8.23
N LEU A 11 0.46 0.34 -7.38
CA LEU A 11 -0.02 1.07 -6.22
C LEU A 11 0.39 2.52 -6.38
N ARG A 12 -0.56 3.45 -6.27
CA ARG A 12 -0.29 4.88 -6.27
C ARG A 12 -0.76 5.52 -4.99
N LEU A 13 0.15 6.18 -4.27
CA LEU A 13 -0.11 6.96 -3.07
C LEU A 13 0.03 8.45 -3.42
N VAL A 14 -1.03 9.22 -3.26
CA VAL A 14 -1.07 10.66 -3.57
C VAL A 14 -1.40 11.44 -2.31
N GLY A 15 -0.48 12.29 -1.86
CA GLY A 15 -0.62 13.07 -0.63
C GLY A 15 0.66 13.84 -0.32
N LYS A 16 0.74 14.44 0.87
CA LYS A 16 1.98 15.10 1.32
C LYS A 16 3.07 14.05 1.49
N ALA A 17 4.32 14.45 1.23
CA ALA A 17 5.45 13.52 1.30
C ALA A 17 5.58 12.80 2.65
N TRP A 18 5.28 13.49 3.76
CA TRP A 18 5.30 12.88 5.09
C TRP A 18 4.19 11.85 5.28
N GLU A 19 3.01 12.04 4.69
CA GLU A 19 1.87 11.10 4.78
C GLU A 19 2.22 9.80 4.07
N ILE A 20 2.83 9.90 2.88
CA ILE A 20 3.28 8.75 2.09
C ILE A 20 4.35 7.97 2.87
N ARG A 21 5.39 8.66 3.39
CA ARG A 21 6.43 8.02 4.20
C ARG A 21 5.87 7.37 5.47
N HIS A 22 4.90 8.01 6.12
CA HIS A 22 4.24 7.46 7.29
C HIS A 22 3.49 6.17 6.95
N ALA A 23 2.67 6.17 5.90
CA ALA A 23 1.91 5.00 5.46
C ALA A 23 2.82 3.82 5.08
N LEU A 24 3.91 4.08 4.34
CA LEU A 24 4.88 3.04 3.98
C LEU A 24 5.56 2.44 5.22
N ARG A 25 5.93 3.25 6.22
CA ARG A 25 6.51 2.75 7.49
C ARG A 25 5.52 1.93 8.30
N GLN A 26 4.24 2.30 8.32
CA GLN A 26 3.20 1.52 9.00
C GLN A 26 3.00 0.16 8.33
N GLU A 27 2.94 0.11 6.99
CA GLU A 27 2.85 -1.16 6.25
C GLU A 27 4.09 -2.03 6.50
N GLN A 28 5.28 -1.44 6.55
CA GLN A 28 6.52 -2.14 6.89
C GLN A 28 6.51 -2.70 8.32
N LYS A 29 5.99 -1.95 9.29
CA LYS A 29 5.87 -2.40 10.69
C LYS A 29 4.86 -3.55 10.82
N LEU A 30 3.76 -3.50 10.09
CA LEU A 30 2.70 -4.53 10.13
C LEU A 30 3.15 -5.86 9.50
N ARG A 31 4.01 -5.80 8.47
CA ARG A 31 4.32 -6.96 7.61
C ARG A 31 5.77 -7.45 7.69
N GLY A 32 6.64 -6.70 8.37
CA GLY A 32 8.08 -6.96 8.41
C GLY A 32 8.85 -6.19 7.33
N GLY A 33 10.13 -5.92 7.61
CA GLY A 33 10.99 -4.97 6.89
C GLY A 33 11.14 -5.17 5.38
N HIS A 34 10.79 -6.35 4.85
CA HIS A 34 11.06 -6.79 3.49
C HIS A 34 9.82 -7.35 2.77
N PHE A 35 8.64 -6.80 3.04
CA PHE A 35 7.41 -7.23 2.39
C PHE A 35 7.36 -6.80 0.91
N PRO A 36 7.28 -7.73 -0.06
CA PRO A 36 7.36 -7.38 -1.47
C PRO A 36 6.05 -6.77 -1.96
N LEU A 37 6.16 -5.76 -2.84
CA LEU A 37 5.00 -5.02 -3.38
C LEU A 37 3.93 -5.93 -4.01
N LYS A 38 4.35 -7.03 -4.65
CA LYS A 38 3.45 -8.03 -5.25
C LYS A 38 2.45 -8.61 -4.24
N GLU A 39 2.88 -8.84 -3.00
CA GLU A 39 2.01 -9.40 -1.96
C GLU A 39 1.05 -8.32 -1.43
N LEU A 40 1.44 -7.05 -1.49
CA LEU A 40 0.58 -5.93 -1.12
C LEU A 40 -0.56 -5.75 -2.11
N LEU A 41 -0.26 -5.90 -3.40
CA LEU A 41 -1.24 -5.86 -4.49
C LEU A 41 -2.19 -7.05 -4.43
N ALA A 42 -1.68 -8.26 -4.13
CA ALA A 42 -2.49 -9.46 -3.97
C ALA A 42 -3.55 -9.31 -2.87
N ILE A 43 -3.18 -8.76 -1.72
CA ILE A 43 -4.12 -8.54 -0.59
C ILE A 43 -5.20 -7.52 -0.93
N SER A 44 -4.87 -6.51 -1.73
CA SER A 44 -5.89 -5.57 -2.18
C SER A 44 -6.90 -6.20 -3.13
N ARG A 45 -6.48 -7.17 -3.95
CA ARG A 45 -7.35 -7.89 -4.87
C ARG A 45 -8.42 -8.70 -4.13
N SER A 46 -8.05 -9.24 -2.96
CA SER A 46 -8.98 -9.99 -2.09
C SER A 46 -10.08 -9.11 -1.48
N LYS A 47 -9.84 -7.79 -1.36
CA LYS A 47 -10.77 -6.87 -0.69
C LYS A 47 -11.75 -6.18 -1.65
N SER A 48 -11.54 -6.28 -2.96
CA SER A 48 -12.43 -5.72 -3.99
C SER A 48 -13.37 -6.76 -4.63
N GLY A 49 -13.55 -7.92 -3.98
CA GLY A 49 -14.35 -9.04 -4.47
C GLY A 49 -15.34 -9.58 -3.43
N SER A 50 -16.00 -8.70 -2.67
CA SER A 50 -17.14 -9.03 -1.80
C SER A 50 -18.22 -7.96 -1.94
#